data_AF-A0A849S7D1-F1
#
_entry.id   AF-A0A849S7D1-F1
#
_cell.length_a   1.000
_cell.length_b   1.000
_cell.length_c   1.000
_cell.angle_alpha   90.00
_cell.angle_beta   90.00
_cell.angle_gamma   90.00
#
_symmetry.space_group_name_H-M   'P 1'
#
loop_
_entity.id
_entity.type
_entity.pdbx_description
1 polymer ?
#
loop_
_entity_poly.entity_id
_entity_poly.type
_entity_poly.pdbx_seq_one_letter_code
_entity_poly.pdbx_strand_id
1 'polypeptide(L)'
;MRNQEQENSDNLTEPTEANNRRRFIKGLGGITPVLLTLTSPSILGGEMCLSQQLSGNVSGTTNGACVKGQNPTFWRNGSSISLWQTAGLVYGTRITSPTNNGTLCSHYTGGTAFNVIFGGNTTTPLRQLLCSNVTNSTAIWIAAYLNAAAIPNYILTKQQVLELYTGALAPPPPYPNANSGRTNFLKSTW
;
A
#
# COMPACT_ATOMS: atom_id res chain seq x y z
N MET A 1 26.82 38.06 -75.31
CA MET A 1 26.67 36.64 -75.70
C MET A 1 26.14 35.94 -74.45
N ARG A 2 24.81 35.84 -74.28
CA ARG A 2 23.90 34.72 -74.63
C ARG A 2 24.14 33.43 -73.82
N ASN A 3 23.09 33.05 -73.07
CA ASN A 3 22.52 31.69 -72.87
C ASN A 3 23.24 30.78 -71.83
N GLN A 4 22.64 29.96 -70.95
CA GLN A 4 21.31 29.33 -70.69
C GLN A 4 21.30 28.89 -69.20
N GLU A 5 20.25 28.98 -68.36
CA GLU A 5 19.00 28.18 -68.22
C GLU A 5 19.14 26.68 -67.88
N GLN A 6 18.50 26.28 -66.74
CA GLN A 6 17.72 25.04 -66.46
C GLN A 6 18.42 23.64 -66.52
N GLU A 7 18.04 22.56 -65.81
CA GLU A 7 17.06 22.19 -64.77
C GLU A 7 17.37 20.71 -64.39
N ASN A 8 16.89 20.27 -63.23
CA ASN A 8 16.33 18.94 -62.94
C ASN A 8 17.24 17.67 -62.95
N SER A 9 17.20 16.91 -61.83
CA SER A 9 16.64 15.55 -61.77
C SER A 9 16.87 14.90 -60.41
N ASP A 10 15.77 14.67 -59.69
CA ASP A 10 15.66 13.67 -58.62
C ASP A 10 16.04 12.28 -59.17
N ASN A 11 16.83 11.52 -58.42
CA ASN A 11 16.79 10.07 -58.52
C ASN A 11 17.14 9.43 -57.18
N LEU A 12 16.11 8.88 -56.52
CA LEU A 12 16.25 7.88 -55.47
C LEU A 12 16.80 6.60 -56.10
N THR A 13 17.92 6.10 -55.59
CA THR A 13 18.24 4.68 -55.71
C THR A 13 18.91 4.22 -54.43
N GLU A 14 18.29 3.22 -53.79
CA GLU A 14 18.79 2.52 -52.61
C GLU A 14 20.15 1.87 -52.88
N PRO A 15 21.04 1.77 -51.86
CA PRO A 15 22.36 1.18 -52.02
C PRO A 15 22.30 -0.35 -51.85
N THR A 16 22.66 -1.09 -52.90
CA THR A 16 23.09 -2.49 -52.79
C THR A 16 24.59 -2.60 -52.51
N GLU A 17 24.89 -3.48 -51.55
CA GLU A 17 26.15 -4.19 -51.31
C GLU A 17 27.45 -3.41 -51.06
N ALA A 18 27.67 -3.21 -49.75
CA ALA A 18 28.91 -3.39 -49.01
C ALA A 18 30.19 -3.70 -49.81
N ASN A 19 30.91 -2.64 -50.21
CA ASN A 19 32.35 -2.72 -50.44
C ASN A 19 33.11 -2.32 -49.17
N ASN A 20 33.79 -3.32 -48.62
CA ASN A 20 34.53 -3.31 -47.37
C ASN A 20 35.76 -2.39 -47.46
N ARG A 21 35.62 -1.12 -47.07
CA ARG A 21 36.74 -0.21 -46.78
C ARG A 21 36.61 0.41 -45.40
N ARG A 22 37.06 -0.36 -44.42
CA ARG A 22 37.41 0.02 -43.04
C ARG A 22 38.09 1.40 -42.98
N ARG A 23 37.36 2.44 -42.56
CA ARG A 23 37.91 3.69 -42.02
C ARG A 23 37.01 4.14 -40.87
N PHE A 24 37.41 3.81 -39.65
CA PHE A 24 37.95 4.77 -38.68
C PHE A 24 36.87 5.68 -38.06
N ILE A 25 36.16 5.15 -37.05
CA ILE A 25 35.95 5.82 -35.76
C ILE A 25 36.09 4.74 -34.68
N LYS A 26 37.32 4.55 -34.19
CA LYS A 26 37.58 3.89 -32.91
C LYS A 26 37.82 5.01 -31.90
N GLY A 27 36.82 5.26 -31.06
CA GLY A 27 36.85 6.22 -29.96
C GLY A 27 35.54 6.11 -29.21
N LEU A 28 35.56 5.39 -28.10
CA LEU A 28 34.41 4.97 -27.29
C LEU A 28 33.61 6.15 -26.71
N GLY A 29 32.30 5.99 -26.64
CA GLY A 29 31.43 6.80 -25.77
C GLY A 29 30.06 7.08 -26.35
N GLY A 30 29.37 6.05 -26.87
CA GLY A 30 28.02 6.19 -27.39
C GLY A 30 27.04 6.60 -26.30
N ILE A 31 26.70 7.89 -26.25
CA ILE A 31 25.51 8.39 -25.58
C ILE A 31 24.30 7.92 -26.39
N THR A 32 23.90 6.67 -26.18
CA THR A 32 22.58 6.21 -26.61
C THR A 32 21.57 7.04 -25.82
N PRO A 33 20.66 7.80 -26.46
CA PRO A 33 19.53 8.35 -25.72
C PRO A 33 18.77 7.17 -25.13
N VAL A 34 18.77 7.08 -23.80
CA VAL A 34 17.91 6.14 -23.09
C VAL A 34 16.50 6.61 -23.36
N LEU A 35 15.83 5.92 -24.27
CA LEU A 35 14.40 6.09 -24.49
C LEU A 35 13.71 5.58 -23.20
N LEU A 36 13.35 6.50 -22.30
CA LEU A 36 12.52 6.20 -21.13
C LEU A 36 11.08 5.99 -21.63
N THR A 37 10.82 4.80 -22.17
CA THR A 37 9.45 4.40 -22.49
C THR A 37 8.75 4.12 -21.16
N LEU A 38 8.03 5.11 -20.64
CA LEU A 38 7.11 4.95 -19.52
C LEU A 38 5.87 4.21 -20.04
N THR A 39 6.02 2.93 -20.38
CA THR A 39 4.87 2.06 -20.61
C THR A 39 4.28 1.78 -19.24
N SER A 40 3.26 2.54 -18.84
CA SER A 40 2.38 2.14 -17.76
C SER A 40 1.68 0.86 -18.24
N PRO A 41 1.96 -0.34 -17.69
CA PRO A 41 1.10 -1.47 -18.00
C PRO A 41 -0.28 -1.14 -17.42
N SER A 42 -1.26 -0.90 -18.28
CA SER A 42 -2.67 -1.01 -17.89
C SER A 42 -2.93 -2.48 -17.60
N ILE A 43 -2.79 -2.89 -16.34
CA ILE A 43 -3.04 -4.26 -15.90
C ILE A 43 -4.56 -4.46 -15.82
N LEU A 44 -5.13 -4.88 -16.95
CA LEU A 44 -6.43 -5.54 -16.97
C LEU A 44 -6.22 -6.96 -16.43
N GLY A 45 -6.57 -7.22 -15.16
CA GLY A 45 -6.79 -8.60 -14.71
C GLY A 45 -6.37 -9.01 -13.29
N GLY A 46 -5.84 -8.13 -12.44
CA GLY A 46 -5.53 -8.49 -11.04
C GLY A 46 -5.74 -7.32 -10.09
N GLU A 47 -6.49 -7.55 -9.01
CA GLU A 47 -6.66 -6.57 -7.92
C GLU A 47 -5.31 -6.36 -7.22
N MET A 48 -4.54 -5.36 -7.65
CA MET A 48 -3.34 -4.92 -6.93
C MET A 48 -3.75 -4.27 -5.61
N CYS A 49 -3.07 -4.60 -4.52
CA CYS A 49 -3.37 -3.96 -3.25
C CYS A 49 -2.99 -2.49 -3.32
N LEU A 50 -3.74 -1.64 -2.61
CA LEU A 50 -3.40 -0.22 -2.54
C LEU A 50 -1.96 -0.04 -2.01
N SER A 51 -1.50 -0.96 -1.16
CA SER A 51 -0.09 -1.08 -0.78
C SER A 51 0.90 -1.23 -1.94
N GLN A 52 0.54 -2.01 -2.97
CA GLN A 52 1.34 -2.19 -4.18
C GLN A 52 1.21 -0.99 -5.13
N GLN A 53 0.00 -0.42 -5.24
CA GLN A 53 -0.25 0.78 -6.06
C GLN A 53 0.52 2.00 -5.54
N LEU A 54 0.61 2.17 -4.22
CA LEU A 54 1.30 3.28 -3.59
C LEU A 54 2.82 3.10 -3.55
N SER A 55 3.31 1.85 -3.50
CA SER A 55 4.75 1.55 -3.42
C SER A 55 5.47 1.75 -4.76
N GLY A 56 4.77 1.65 -5.90
CA GLY A 56 5.36 1.74 -7.24
C GLY A 56 6.32 0.58 -7.59
N ASN A 57 6.63 -0.29 -6.62
CA ASN A 57 7.45 -1.47 -6.81
C ASN A 57 6.56 -2.64 -7.28
N VAL A 58 6.36 -2.75 -8.60
CA VAL A 58 5.63 -3.86 -9.22
C VAL A 58 6.61 -5.01 -9.52
N SER A 59 7.35 -5.46 -8.51
CA SER A 59 8.12 -6.70 -8.62
C SER A 59 7.15 -7.88 -8.57
N GLY A 60 6.74 -8.34 -9.75
CA GLY A 60 5.88 -9.52 -10.03
C GLY A 60 5.27 -10.24 -8.83
N THR A 61 4.10 -9.79 -8.37
CA THR A 61 3.28 -10.56 -7.44
C THR A 61 2.32 -11.43 -8.23
N THR A 62 2.77 -12.63 -8.57
CA THR A 62 1.89 -13.76 -8.85
C THR A 62 1.23 -14.14 -7.52
N ASN A 63 -0.11 -14.10 -7.47
CA ASN A 63 -1.02 -14.46 -6.37
C ASN A 63 -1.29 -13.43 -5.25
N GLY A 64 -2.52 -12.93 -5.24
CA GLY A 64 -3.20 -12.42 -4.05
C GLY A 64 -4.15 -11.28 -4.37
N ALA A 65 -5.44 -11.59 -4.57
CA ALA A 65 -6.48 -10.56 -4.47
C ALA A 65 -6.49 -10.00 -3.05
N CYS A 66 -6.61 -8.69 -2.92
CA CYS A 66 -6.51 -8.02 -1.64
C CYS A 66 -7.76 -8.29 -0.84
N VAL A 67 -7.56 -8.64 0.43
CA VAL A 67 -8.70 -8.96 1.29
C VAL A 67 -9.10 -7.76 2.11
N LYS A 68 -10.41 -7.62 2.28
CA LYS A 68 -10.97 -6.74 3.28
C LYS A 68 -10.65 -7.25 4.68
N GLY A 69 -10.51 -6.31 5.60
CA GLY A 69 -10.22 -6.58 6.99
C GLY A 69 -11.47 -6.88 7.81
N GLN A 70 -11.29 -6.83 9.12
CA GLN A 70 -12.34 -6.95 10.11
C GLN A 70 -12.63 -5.59 10.75
N ASN A 71 -13.88 -5.39 11.14
CA ASN A 71 -14.31 -4.15 11.80
C ASN A 71 -13.89 -4.12 13.29
N PRO A 72 -13.96 -2.95 13.97
CA PRO A 72 -13.57 -2.85 15.38
C PRO A 72 -14.36 -3.76 16.35
N THR A 73 -15.60 -4.12 16.02
CA THR A 73 -16.43 -5.03 16.84
C THR A 73 -15.89 -6.46 16.84
N PHE A 74 -15.28 -6.91 15.75
CA PHE A 74 -14.58 -8.19 15.69
C PHE A 74 -13.37 -8.18 16.63
N TRP A 75 -12.53 -7.14 16.54
CA TRP A 75 -11.27 -7.05 17.28
C TRP A 75 -11.43 -6.91 18.79
N ARG A 76 -12.56 -6.38 19.27
CA ARG A 76 -12.85 -6.36 20.72
C ARG A 76 -13.25 -7.72 21.28
N ASN A 77 -13.65 -8.68 20.45
CA ASN A 77 -14.12 -9.99 20.91
C ASN A 77 -12.93 -10.88 21.29
N GLY A 78 -13.01 -11.54 22.44
CA GLY A 78 -12.00 -12.51 22.87
C GLY A 78 -11.76 -13.67 21.90
N SER A 79 -12.69 -13.96 20.98
CA SER A 79 -12.46 -14.93 19.90
C SER A 79 -11.34 -14.52 18.93
N SER A 80 -10.97 -13.24 18.88
CA SER A 80 -9.90 -12.73 18.01
C SER A 80 -8.49 -12.82 18.62
N ILE A 81 -8.33 -13.33 19.86
CA ILE A 81 -7.05 -13.29 20.60
C ILE A 81 -5.89 -13.94 19.83
N SER A 82 -6.12 -15.04 19.10
CA SER A 82 -5.08 -15.67 18.28
C SER A 82 -4.57 -14.73 17.19
N LEU A 83 -5.44 -13.91 16.58
CA LEU A 83 -5.05 -12.92 15.58
C LEU A 83 -4.30 -11.74 16.20
N TRP A 84 -4.60 -11.36 17.45
CA TRP A 84 -3.79 -10.38 18.17
C TRP A 84 -2.34 -10.87 18.35
N GLN A 85 -2.17 -12.16 18.65
CA GLN A 85 -0.85 -12.77 18.74
C GLN A 85 -0.13 -12.78 17.38
N THR A 86 -0.83 -13.08 16.29
CA THR A 86 -0.29 -12.95 14.92
C THR A 86 0.16 -11.52 14.62
N ALA A 87 -0.56 -10.51 15.10
CA ALA A 87 -0.16 -9.11 14.98
C ALA A 87 1.07 -8.74 15.84
N GLY A 88 1.56 -9.64 16.71
CA GLY A 88 2.60 -9.36 17.69
C GLY A 88 2.13 -8.48 18.85
N LEU A 89 0.83 -8.45 19.12
CA LEU A 89 0.20 -7.60 20.12
C LEU A 89 -0.45 -8.45 21.23
N VAL A 90 -0.48 -7.89 22.44
CA VAL A 90 -1.09 -8.55 23.60
C VAL A 90 -2.51 -8.02 23.77
N TYR A 91 -3.50 -8.90 23.64
CA TYR A 91 -4.91 -8.55 23.87
C TYR A 91 -5.17 -8.15 25.34
N GLY A 92 -4.59 -8.89 26.27
CA GLY A 92 -4.72 -8.70 27.71
C GLY A 92 -4.68 -10.02 28.47
N THR A 93 -4.56 -9.95 29.78
CA THR A 93 -4.59 -11.10 30.69
C THR A 93 -6.00 -11.32 31.21
N ARG A 94 -6.48 -12.55 31.18
CA ARG A 94 -7.82 -12.91 31.67
C ARG A 94 -7.87 -12.82 33.20
N ILE A 95 -8.90 -12.19 33.76
CA ILE A 95 -8.98 -11.88 35.20
C ILE A 95 -9.61 -13.04 36.00
N THR A 96 -10.62 -13.75 35.48
CA THR A 96 -11.27 -14.92 36.12
C THR A 96 -12.02 -15.80 35.11
N SER A 97 -12.16 -17.12 35.35
CA SER A 97 -13.23 -17.96 34.75
C SER A 97 -13.42 -19.31 35.43
N PRO A 98 -14.66 -19.82 35.51
CA PRO A 98 -14.99 -21.02 34.71
C PRO A 98 -16.34 -21.02 33.96
N THR A 99 -17.30 -20.13 34.23
CA THR A 99 -18.71 -20.36 33.83
C THR A 99 -19.26 -19.52 32.68
N ASN A 100 -18.59 -18.46 32.24
CA ASN A 100 -19.06 -17.60 31.16
C ASN A 100 -18.10 -17.69 29.96
N ASN A 101 -18.61 -18.07 28.79
CA ASN A 101 -17.89 -18.09 27.51
C ASN A 101 -17.12 -16.76 27.33
N GLY A 102 -15.83 -16.77 27.65
CA GLY A 102 -15.05 -15.60 28.06
C GLY A 102 -14.63 -14.66 26.93
N THR A 103 -15.60 -14.08 26.22
CA THR A 103 -15.37 -13.20 25.07
C THR A 103 -15.56 -11.72 25.38
N LEU A 104 -16.11 -11.39 26.55
CA LEU A 104 -16.39 -10.00 26.97
C LEU A 104 -15.12 -9.26 27.40
N CYS A 105 -15.09 -7.97 27.08
CA CYS A 105 -14.03 -7.05 27.45
C CYS A 105 -13.76 -6.97 28.97
N SER A 106 -14.80 -7.05 29.79
CA SER A 106 -14.66 -6.98 31.25
C SER A 106 -13.84 -8.12 31.85
N HIS A 107 -13.63 -9.23 31.12
CA HIS A 107 -12.91 -10.40 31.60
C HIS A 107 -11.39 -10.30 31.42
N TYR A 108 -10.88 -9.19 30.88
CA TYR A 108 -9.47 -9.02 30.58
C TYR A 108 -8.94 -7.71 31.20
N THR A 109 -7.68 -7.74 31.64
CA THR A 109 -6.92 -6.58 32.12
C THR A 109 -5.61 -6.45 31.35
N GLY A 110 -5.02 -5.25 31.33
CA GLY A 110 -3.79 -4.97 30.59
C GLY A 110 -3.94 -5.13 29.08
N GLY A 111 -2.82 -5.44 28.42
CA GLY A 111 -2.66 -5.53 26.96
C GLY A 111 -1.67 -4.51 26.42
N THR A 112 -1.45 -4.52 25.10
CA THR A 112 -0.61 -3.50 24.45
C THR A 112 -1.28 -2.13 24.55
N ALA A 113 -0.52 -1.12 24.99
CA ALA A 113 -0.99 0.26 25.11
C ALA A 113 -1.04 0.96 23.74
N PHE A 114 -1.94 1.94 23.61
CA PHE A 114 -2.12 2.70 22.36
C PHE A 114 -0.85 3.43 21.91
N ASN A 115 -0.17 4.08 22.85
CA ASN A 115 1.04 4.85 22.57
C ASN A 115 2.23 4.01 22.07
N VAL A 116 2.25 2.70 22.32
CA VAL A 116 3.29 1.80 21.80
C VAL A 116 3.26 1.73 20.27
N ILE A 117 2.08 1.91 19.66
CA ILE A 117 1.90 1.83 18.20
C ILE A 117 1.81 3.22 17.57
N PHE A 118 0.98 4.08 18.17
CA PHE A 118 0.60 5.36 17.57
C PHE A 118 1.31 6.56 18.21
N GLY A 119 2.16 6.34 19.22
CA GLY A 119 2.82 7.39 19.98
C GLY A 119 1.88 8.17 20.92
N GLY A 120 2.40 9.27 21.47
CA GLY A 120 1.66 10.13 22.41
C GLY A 120 1.57 9.58 23.84
N ASN A 121 0.62 10.10 24.62
CA ASN A 121 0.54 9.87 26.07
C ASN A 121 -0.54 8.86 26.49
N THR A 122 -1.29 8.29 25.53
CA THR A 122 -2.38 7.36 25.83
C THR A 122 -1.82 5.98 26.18
N THR A 123 -1.73 5.70 27.47
CA THR A 123 -1.29 4.39 28.02
C THR A 123 -2.42 3.36 28.09
N THR A 124 -3.66 3.77 27.77
CA THR A 124 -4.82 2.88 27.75
C THR A 124 -4.59 1.71 26.77
N PRO A 125 -4.85 0.45 27.20
CA PRO A 125 -4.75 -0.71 26.32
C PRO A 125 -5.67 -0.59 25.09
N LEU A 126 -5.17 -1.03 23.94
CA LEU A 126 -5.89 -1.00 22.65
C LEU A 126 -7.28 -1.65 22.77
N ARG A 127 -7.34 -2.80 23.44
CA ARG A 127 -8.60 -3.52 23.72
C ARG A 127 -9.58 -2.63 24.48
N GLN A 128 -9.15 -1.94 25.54
CA GLN A 128 -10.04 -1.08 26.32
C GLN A 128 -10.60 0.06 25.46
N LEU A 129 -9.80 0.63 24.56
CA LEU A 129 -10.27 1.65 23.61
C LEU A 129 -11.30 1.09 22.60
N LEU A 130 -11.08 -0.12 22.08
CA LEU A 130 -12.05 -0.82 21.22
C LEU A 130 -13.36 -1.13 21.96
N CYS A 131 -13.27 -1.50 23.24
CA CYS A 131 -14.43 -1.84 24.06
C CYS A 131 -15.22 -0.61 24.52
N SER A 132 -14.58 0.55 24.63
CA SER A 132 -15.21 1.80 25.08
C SER A 132 -16.20 2.33 24.05
N ASN A 133 -15.77 2.47 22.79
CA ASN A 133 -16.64 2.86 21.70
C ASN A 133 -16.07 2.43 20.33
N VAL A 134 -16.69 1.42 19.73
CA VAL A 134 -16.27 0.85 18.43
C VAL A 134 -16.45 1.80 17.24
N THR A 135 -17.23 2.87 17.37
CA THR A 135 -17.48 3.83 16.26
C THR A 135 -16.53 5.03 16.27
N ASN A 136 -15.76 5.21 17.36
CA ASN A 136 -14.79 6.29 17.47
C ASN A 136 -13.62 6.10 16.49
N SER A 137 -13.10 7.19 15.94
CA SER A 137 -11.85 7.23 15.17
C SER A 137 -10.73 6.41 15.78
N THR A 138 -10.54 6.45 17.11
CA THR A 138 -9.51 5.64 17.76
C THR A 138 -9.71 4.14 17.53
N ALA A 139 -10.94 3.63 17.64
CA ALA A 139 -11.23 2.22 17.40
C ALA A 139 -11.03 1.83 15.93
N ILE A 140 -11.33 2.74 14.99
CA ILE A 140 -11.11 2.58 13.55
C ILE A 140 -9.60 2.43 13.26
N TRP A 141 -8.76 3.29 13.84
CA TRP A 141 -7.30 3.22 13.69
C TRP A 141 -6.72 1.92 14.23
N ILE A 142 -7.17 1.50 15.41
CA ILE A 142 -6.73 0.24 16.04
C ILE A 142 -7.12 -0.95 15.15
N ALA A 143 -8.36 -1.00 14.66
CA ALA A 143 -8.82 -2.08 13.78
C ALA A 143 -8.03 -2.13 12.46
N ALA A 144 -7.77 -0.99 11.82
CA ALA A 144 -6.98 -0.93 10.60
C ALA A 144 -5.55 -1.45 10.83
N TYR A 145 -4.92 -1.10 11.95
CA TYR A 145 -3.59 -1.61 12.28
C TYR A 145 -3.60 -3.12 12.54
N LEU A 146 -4.58 -3.63 13.31
CA LEU A 146 -4.73 -5.06 13.56
C LEU A 146 -4.97 -5.84 12.26
N ASN A 147 -5.80 -5.32 11.36
CA ASN A 147 -5.98 -5.90 10.03
C ASN A 147 -4.66 -5.99 9.27
N ALA A 148 -3.91 -4.89 9.20
CA ALA A 148 -2.62 -4.84 8.52
C ALA A 148 -1.52 -5.70 9.18
N ALA A 149 -1.68 -6.02 10.45
CA ALA A 149 -0.72 -6.82 11.21
C ALA A 149 -1.04 -8.32 11.20
N ALA A 150 -2.31 -8.70 11.17
CA ALA A 150 -2.74 -10.08 11.38
C ALA A 150 -3.39 -10.75 10.16
N ILE A 151 -3.93 -9.98 9.22
CA ILE A 151 -4.66 -10.52 8.07
C ILE A 151 -3.70 -10.57 6.86
N PRO A 152 -3.39 -11.77 6.33
CA PRO A 152 -2.59 -11.90 5.12
C PRO A 152 -3.25 -11.19 3.95
N ASN A 153 -2.46 -10.51 3.11
CA ASN A 153 -2.94 -9.77 1.93
C ASN A 153 -3.97 -8.68 2.23
N TYR A 154 -4.01 -8.13 3.45
CA TYR A 154 -4.81 -6.94 3.73
C TYR A 154 -4.37 -5.78 2.82
N ILE A 155 -5.36 -4.98 2.39
CA ILE A 155 -5.18 -3.91 1.40
C ILE A 155 -4.16 -2.84 1.81
N LEU A 156 -3.89 -2.67 3.11
CA LEU A 156 -2.91 -1.73 3.67
C LEU A 156 -1.79 -2.46 4.42
N THR A 157 -0.59 -1.90 4.40
CA THR A 157 0.48 -2.33 5.32
C THR A 157 0.41 -1.60 6.65
N LYS A 158 1.08 -2.14 7.70
CA LYS A 158 1.18 -1.47 9.01
C LYS A 158 1.73 -0.05 8.89
N GLN A 159 2.76 0.12 8.05
CA GLN A 159 3.40 1.41 7.82
C GLN A 159 2.42 2.42 7.21
N GLN A 160 1.63 2.00 6.21
CA GLN A 160 0.64 2.87 5.59
C GLN A 160 -0.47 3.30 6.55
N VAL A 161 -0.88 2.41 7.47
CA VAL A 161 -1.84 2.78 8.52
C VAL A 161 -1.26 3.86 9.44
N LEU A 162 0.02 3.75 9.81
CA LEU A 162 0.72 4.74 10.63
C LEU A 162 0.92 6.08 9.89
N GLU A 163 1.24 6.04 8.60
CA GLU A 163 1.37 7.24 7.76
C GLU A 163 0.02 7.92 7.55
N LEU A 164 -1.07 7.16 7.38
CA LEU A 164 -2.43 7.69 7.36
C LEU A 164 -2.79 8.30 8.73
N TYR A 165 -2.38 7.67 9.84
CA TYR A 165 -2.65 8.18 11.18
C TYR A 165 -1.97 9.54 11.41
N THR A 166 -0.69 9.64 11.09
CA THR A 166 0.11 10.88 11.22
C THR A 166 -0.24 11.93 10.16
N GLY A 167 -0.90 11.53 9.06
CA GLY A 167 -1.23 12.39 7.93
C GLY A 167 -0.10 12.55 6.91
N ALA A 168 0.99 11.78 7.06
CA ALA A 168 2.08 11.70 6.09
C ALA A 168 1.64 11.05 4.76
N LEU A 169 0.64 10.16 4.80
CA LEU A 169 0.01 9.58 3.63
C LEU A 169 -1.42 10.14 3.47
N ALA A 170 -1.74 10.60 2.27
CA ALA A 170 -3.10 10.98 1.92
C ALA A 170 -3.94 9.74 1.54
N PRO A 171 -5.22 9.67 1.94
CA PRO A 171 -6.10 8.61 1.45
C PRO A 171 -6.39 8.82 -0.04
N PRO A 172 -6.75 7.77 -0.79
CA PRO A 172 -7.13 7.91 -2.18
C PRO A 172 -8.42 8.75 -2.32
N PRO A 173 -8.64 9.41 -3.47
CA PRO A 173 -9.93 10.03 -3.77
C PRO A 173 -11.08 9.00 -3.66
N PRO A 174 -12.29 9.40 -3.24
CA PRO A 174 -12.75 10.76 -2.96
C PRO A 174 -12.53 11.22 -1.51
N TYR A 175 -11.70 10.52 -0.73
CA TYR A 175 -11.56 10.81 0.70
C TYR A 175 -10.66 12.04 0.92
N PRO A 176 -11.08 13.04 1.72
CA PRO A 176 -10.24 14.20 2.01
C PRO A 176 -9.08 13.82 2.94
N ASN A 177 -7.94 14.53 2.84
CA ASN A 177 -6.81 14.35 3.76
C ASN A 177 -7.02 15.03 5.13
N ALA A 178 -8.20 14.80 5.72
CA ALA A 178 -8.55 15.16 7.09
C ALA A 178 -8.82 13.87 7.89
N ASN A 179 -8.77 13.93 9.23
CA ASN A 179 -8.99 12.74 10.06
C ASN A 179 -10.33 12.02 9.76
N SER A 180 -11.41 12.78 9.48
CA SER A 180 -12.70 12.22 9.07
C SER A 180 -12.62 11.48 7.73
N GLY A 181 -11.94 12.07 6.74
CA GLY A 181 -11.74 11.43 5.43
C GLY A 181 -10.88 10.18 5.52
N ARG A 182 -9.77 10.22 6.27
CA ARG A 182 -8.90 9.06 6.48
C ARG A 182 -9.60 7.93 7.23
N THR A 183 -10.37 8.25 8.27
CA THR A 183 -11.14 7.22 9.01
C THR A 183 -12.31 6.67 8.19
N ASN A 184 -12.92 7.46 7.30
CA ASN A 184 -13.92 6.98 6.34
C ASN A 184 -13.30 6.09 5.25
N PHE A 185 -12.10 6.42 4.78
CA PHE A 185 -11.34 5.55 3.89
C PHE A 185 -11.03 4.22 4.58
N LEU A 186 -10.54 4.24 5.82
CA LEU A 186 -10.30 2.99 6.55
C LEU A 186 -11.58 2.16 6.67
N LYS A 187 -12.72 2.77 6.99
CA LYS A 187 -14.02 2.08 7.04
C LYS A 187 -14.41 1.35 5.74
N SER A 188 -13.94 1.78 4.57
CA SER A 188 -14.24 1.09 3.31
C SER A 188 -13.37 -0.17 3.08
N THR A 189 -12.36 -0.39 3.92
CA THR A 189 -11.41 -1.51 3.82
C THR A 189 -11.85 -2.76 4.61
N TRP A 190 -13.04 -2.76 5.21
CA TRP A 190 -13.67 -3.91 5.85
C TRP A 190 -15.18 -3.94 5.60
#